data_AF-A0A0L0UMJ7-F1
#
_entry.id   AF-A0A0L0UMJ7-F1
#
_cell.length_a   1.000
_cell.length_b   1.000
_cell.length_c   1.000
_cell.angle_alpha   90.00
_cell.angle_beta   90.00
_cell.angle_gamma   90.00
#
_symmetry.space_group_name_H-M   'P 1'
#
loop_
_entity.id
_entity.type
_entity.pdbx_description
1 polymer ?
#
loop_
_entity_poly.entity_id
_entity_poly.type
_entity_poly.pdbx_seq_one_letter_code
_entity_poly.pdbx_strand_id
1 'polypeptide(L)'
;LDTKARQAQVDDFINTDPTSISWTRALKQDLARNRTFVYEEPSVTASLYRPFTKQWMYFNRTFNEMVLQMPRIFPQSGRGNLIIQLAGVGARAGFSALISDSITSLDTIEKGQCFPLYLYDEQAQAQDNGNSDLFEPEGQPETGLKRRDAITDEGLAYFQEAYPGEQITKEDLFYYVYGILHSEDYRTRFADNLSKELPRIPKVKKAVDFWAFSKAGRELSKLHINYETVEKYPLNIQAKGNLLDEDYRVIKM
;
A
#
# COMPACT_ATOMS: atom_id res chain seq x y z
N LEU A 1 42.24 -4.34 4.26
CA LEU A 1 41.77 -3.68 3.01
C LEU A 1 40.88 -2.51 3.39
N ASP A 2 41.00 -1.37 2.71
CA ASP A 2 40.03 -0.29 2.87
C ASP A 2 38.67 -0.67 2.25
N THR A 3 37.64 0.15 2.41
CA THR A 3 36.29 -0.17 1.90
C THR A 3 36.27 -0.29 0.37
N LYS A 4 37.06 0.53 -0.34
CA LYS A 4 37.09 0.52 -1.82
C LYS A 4 37.73 -0.77 -2.34
N ALA A 5 38.85 -1.20 -1.76
CA ALA A 5 39.48 -2.46 -2.11
C ALA A 5 38.60 -3.66 -1.74
N ARG A 6 37.87 -3.62 -0.61
CA ARG A 6 36.90 -4.65 -0.26
C ARG A 6 35.75 -4.73 -1.27
N GLN A 7 35.20 -3.60 -1.71
CA GLN A 7 34.14 -3.59 -2.72
C GLN A 7 34.61 -4.17 -4.06
N ALA A 8 35.85 -3.92 -4.47
CA ALA A 8 36.40 -4.45 -5.72
C ALA A 8 36.60 -5.98 -5.70
N GLN A 9 36.75 -6.58 -4.52
CA GLN A 9 37.01 -8.02 -4.36
C GLN A 9 35.82 -8.79 -3.77
N VAL A 10 34.69 -8.10 -3.51
CA VAL A 10 33.56 -8.69 -2.77
C VAL A 10 32.96 -9.89 -3.51
N ASP A 11 32.90 -9.83 -4.85
CA ASP A 11 32.29 -10.87 -5.67
C ASP A 11 33.09 -12.18 -5.65
N ASP A 12 34.42 -12.10 -5.51
CA ASP A 12 35.29 -13.28 -5.39
C ASP A 12 35.31 -13.85 -3.97
N PHE A 13 34.94 -13.05 -2.97
CA PHE A 13 34.94 -13.42 -1.55
C PHE A 13 33.64 -14.11 -1.10
N ILE A 14 32.50 -13.73 -1.67
CA ILE A 14 31.19 -14.19 -1.22
C ILE A 14 30.82 -15.58 -1.75
N ASN A 15 30.06 -16.34 -0.96
CA ASN A 15 29.34 -17.51 -1.46
C ASN A 15 28.10 -17.05 -2.23
N THR A 16 27.97 -17.47 -3.49
CA THR A 16 26.85 -17.13 -4.39
C THR A 16 25.77 -18.20 -4.46
N ASP A 17 25.83 -19.22 -3.59
CA ASP A 17 24.78 -20.22 -3.44
C ASP A 17 23.43 -19.56 -3.07
N PRO A 18 22.42 -19.63 -3.97
CA PRO A 18 21.13 -18.97 -3.77
C PRO A 18 20.31 -19.58 -2.63
N THR A 19 20.65 -20.78 -2.15
CA THR A 19 19.99 -21.40 -0.99
C THR A 19 20.42 -20.76 0.34
N SER A 20 21.54 -20.02 0.34
CA SER A 20 22.05 -19.31 1.50
C SER A 20 21.63 -17.85 1.51
N ILE A 21 22.11 -17.05 0.55
CA ILE A 21 21.85 -15.60 0.48
C ILE A 21 21.63 -15.19 -0.97
N SER A 22 20.53 -14.47 -1.22
CA SER A 22 20.34 -13.74 -2.48
C SER A 22 20.99 -12.36 -2.37
N TRP A 23 22.18 -12.22 -2.94
CA TRP A 23 22.97 -10.99 -2.84
C TRP A 23 22.41 -9.86 -3.69
N THR A 24 22.25 -8.69 -3.09
CA THR A 24 21.94 -7.44 -3.80
C THR A 24 23.13 -6.48 -3.79
N ARG A 25 23.05 -5.42 -4.60
CA ARG A 25 24.06 -4.37 -4.63
C ARG A 25 24.22 -3.71 -3.26
N ALA A 26 23.13 -3.41 -2.56
CA ALA A 26 23.18 -2.79 -1.23
C ALA A 26 23.84 -3.72 -0.20
N LEU A 27 23.47 -5.00 -0.15
CA LEU A 27 24.04 -5.97 0.79
C LEU A 27 25.55 -6.17 0.59
N LYS A 28 26.02 -6.24 -0.66
CA LYS A 28 27.47 -6.30 -0.96
C LYS A 28 28.21 -5.05 -0.48
N GLN A 29 27.60 -3.87 -0.61
CA GLN A 29 28.20 -2.63 -0.11
C GLN A 29 28.27 -2.60 1.42
N ASP A 30 27.24 -3.09 2.10
CA ASP A 30 27.22 -3.18 3.57
C ASP A 30 28.23 -4.21 4.09
N LEU A 31 28.39 -5.35 3.40
CA LEU A 31 29.46 -6.30 3.69
C LEU A 31 30.85 -5.66 3.55
N ALA A 32 31.09 -4.94 2.46
CA ALA A 32 32.38 -4.26 2.26
C ALA A 32 32.64 -3.15 3.29
N ARG A 33 31.60 -2.63 3.95
CA ARG A 33 31.68 -1.70 5.09
C ARG A 33 31.82 -2.42 6.45
N ASN A 34 31.88 -3.74 6.47
CA ASN A 34 31.93 -4.58 7.66
C ASN A 34 30.74 -4.35 8.60
N ARG A 35 29.54 -4.17 8.03
CA ARG A 35 28.31 -4.08 8.82
C ARG A 35 27.82 -5.48 9.16
N THR A 36 27.36 -5.63 10.39
CA THR A 36 26.74 -6.84 10.91
C THR A 36 25.29 -6.54 11.26
N PHE A 37 24.40 -7.49 11.01
CA PHE A 37 22.98 -7.35 11.25
C PHE A 37 22.48 -8.50 12.12
N VAL A 38 21.47 -8.23 12.93
CA VAL A 38 20.79 -9.20 13.77
C VAL A 38 19.34 -9.29 13.28
N TYR A 39 18.74 -10.46 13.38
CA TYR A 39 17.32 -10.62 13.07
C TYR A 39 16.46 -9.74 13.99
N GLU A 40 15.51 -9.03 13.39
CA GLU A 40 14.60 -8.12 14.07
C GLU A 40 13.17 -8.63 13.93
N GLU A 41 12.66 -9.34 14.93
CA GLU A 41 11.28 -9.86 14.92
C GLU A 41 10.21 -8.79 14.57
N PRO A 42 10.29 -7.53 15.04
CA PRO A 42 9.32 -6.49 14.67
C PRO A 42 9.26 -6.14 13.18
N SER A 43 10.29 -6.50 12.40
CA SER A 43 10.31 -6.32 10.94
C SER A 43 9.46 -7.37 10.21
N VAL A 44 8.99 -8.43 10.87
CA VAL A 44 8.05 -9.40 10.26
C VAL A 44 6.64 -8.83 10.27
N THR A 45 6.04 -8.73 9.09
CA THR A 45 4.69 -8.18 8.91
C THR A 45 3.94 -8.91 7.78
N ALA A 46 2.62 -8.83 7.79
CA ALA A 46 1.81 -9.32 6.69
C ALA A 46 1.87 -8.33 5.52
N SER A 47 2.06 -8.88 4.32
CA SER A 47 2.10 -8.13 3.06
C SER A 47 1.17 -8.77 2.05
N LEU A 48 0.46 -7.94 1.28
CA LEU A 48 -0.31 -8.40 0.14
C LEU A 48 0.65 -8.60 -1.04
N TYR A 49 1.09 -9.84 -1.26
CA TYR A 49 2.11 -10.17 -2.27
C TYR A 49 1.55 -10.17 -3.70
N ARG A 50 0.33 -10.69 -3.86
CA ARG A 50 -0.47 -10.70 -5.10
C ARG A 50 -1.93 -10.39 -4.75
N PRO A 51 -2.80 -10.05 -5.72
CA PRO A 51 -4.19 -9.75 -5.43
C PRO A 51 -4.82 -10.91 -4.66
N PHE A 52 -5.43 -10.59 -3.51
CA PHE A 52 -6.08 -11.54 -2.61
C PHE A 52 -5.16 -12.67 -2.07
N THR A 53 -3.83 -12.45 -2.07
CA THR A 53 -2.84 -13.40 -1.57
C THR A 53 -1.88 -12.72 -0.59
N LYS A 54 -2.16 -12.84 0.71
CA LYS A 54 -1.28 -12.36 1.77
C LYS A 54 -0.15 -13.34 2.06
N GLN A 55 1.02 -12.82 2.38
CA GLN A 55 2.19 -13.59 2.83
C GLN A 55 2.90 -12.83 3.96
N TRP A 56 3.64 -13.57 4.78
CA TRP A 56 4.57 -12.96 5.72
C TRP A 56 5.78 -12.41 4.96
N MET A 57 6.15 -11.16 5.27
CA MET A 57 7.29 -10.46 4.71
C MET A 57 8.19 -9.98 5.83
N TYR A 58 9.50 -10.12 5.65
CA TYR A 58 10.49 -9.42 6.46
C TYR A 58 10.75 -8.04 5.85
N PHE A 59 10.05 -7.01 6.35
CA PHE A 59 10.13 -5.64 5.87
C PHE A 59 11.19 -4.85 6.66
N ASN A 60 12.41 -4.83 6.13
CA ASN A 60 13.57 -4.23 6.76
C ASN A 60 14.39 -3.41 5.73
N ARG A 61 14.78 -2.18 6.09
CA ARG A 61 15.50 -1.26 5.19
C ARG A 61 16.85 -1.80 4.70
N THR A 62 17.48 -2.68 5.46
CA THR A 62 18.75 -3.31 5.08
C THR A 62 18.53 -4.43 4.07
N PHE A 63 17.52 -5.26 4.30
CA PHE A 63 17.29 -6.50 3.53
C PHE A 63 16.29 -6.35 2.39
N ASN A 64 15.64 -5.19 2.25
CA ASN A 64 14.88 -4.81 1.07
C ASN A 64 15.62 -3.73 0.30
N GLU A 65 16.00 -4.02 -0.94
CA GLU A 65 16.77 -3.10 -1.80
C GLU A 65 16.08 -1.73 -1.94
N MET A 66 14.75 -1.71 -1.94
CA MET A 66 13.94 -0.49 -2.01
C MET A 66 12.72 -0.60 -1.10
N VAL A 67 12.70 0.15 0.00
CA VAL A 67 11.52 0.33 0.87
C VAL A 67 10.64 1.52 0.45
N LEU A 68 11.16 2.39 -0.43
CA LEU A 68 10.48 3.58 -0.97
C LEU A 68 9.82 4.43 0.14
N GLN A 69 8.58 4.88 -0.09
CA GLN A 69 7.80 5.66 0.87
C GLN A 69 6.99 4.79 1.84
N MET A 70 7.09 3.46 1.77
CA MET A 70 6.30 2.57 2.62
C MET A 70 6.49 2.84 4.11
N PRO A 71 7.68 3.19 4.65
CA PRO A 71 7.81 3.57 6.05
C PRO A 71 7.06 4.86 6.45
N ARG A 72 6.76 5.76 5.50
CA ARG A 72 5.93 6.95 5.73
C ARG A 72 4.44 6.67 5.58
N ILE A 73 4.07 5.53 5.01
CA ILE A 73 2.69 5.10 4.83
C ILE A 73 2.30 4.10 5.94
N PHE A 74 3.23 3.22 6.30
CA PHE A 74 3.11 2.14 7.27
C PHE A 74 4.37 2.11 8.18
N PRO A 75 4.47 3.03 9.17
CA PRO A 75 5.67 3.17 10.01
C PRO A 75 5.91 1.99 10.96
N GLN A 76 4.86 1.29 11.40
CA GLN A 76 4.97 0.13 12.29
C GLN A 76 4.16 -1.05 11.74
N SER A 77 4.86 -2.08 11.29
CA SER A 77 4.35 -3.41 10.92
C SER A 77 3.06 -3.41 10.09
N GLY A 78 2.81 -2.40 9.26
CA GLY A 78 1.71 -2.38 8.30
C GLY A 78 0.32 -2.00 8.84
N ARG A 79 0.15 -1.50 10.06
CA ARG A 79 -1.21 -1.31 10.65
C ARG A 79 -1.69 0.14 10.68
N GLY A 80 -3.00 0.32 10.43
CA GLY A 80 -3.72 1.58 10.72
C GLY A 80 -3.84 2.57 9.55
N ASN A 81 -3.56 2.15 8.31
CA ASN A 81 -3.70 2.99 7.13
C ASN A 81 -4.28 2.20 5.95
N LEU A 82 -4.78 2.91 4.94
CA LEU A 82 -5.31 2.33 3.71
C LEU A 82 -4.54 2.88 2.52
N ILE A 83 -4.33 2.05 1.50
CA ILE A 83 -3.72 2.43 0.24
C ILE A 83 -4.57 1.96 -0.93
N ILE A 84 -4.74 2.81 -1.95
CA ILE A 84 -5.23 2.38 -3.26
C ILE A 84 -4.00 2.15 -4.14
N GLN A 85 -3.75 0.90 -4.52
CA GLN A 85 -2.72 0.55 -5.49
C GLN A 85 -3.31 0.55 -6.90
N LEU A 86 -2.62 1.20 -7.83
CA LEU A 86 -3.00 1.28 -9.24
C LEU A 86 -1.99 0.54 -10.10
N ALA A 87 -2.44 0.05 -11.26
CA ALA A 87 -1.53 -0.43 -12.31
C ALA A 87 -0.54 0.67 -12.72
N GLY A 88 0.73 0.29 -12.84
CA GLY A 88 1.76 1.20 -13.32
C GLY A 88 1.58 1.53 -14.80
N VAL A 89 2.20 2.63 -15.22
CA VAL A 89 2.25 3.02 -16.63
C VAL A 89 2.87 1.90 -17.47
N GLY A 90 2.17 1.52 -18.55
CA GLY A 90 2.58 0.42 -19.43
C GLY A 90 2.42 -0.98 -18.82
N ALA A 91 1.52 -1.17 -17.84
CA ALA A 91 1.11 -2.50 -17.39
C ALA A 91 0.47 -3.30 -18.55
N ARG A 92 0.85 -4.57 -18.68
CA ARG A 92 0.46 -5.44 -19.81
C ARG A 92 -1.00 -5.88 -19.74
N ALA A 93 -1.53 -6.04 -18.53
CA ALA A 93 -2.90 -6.48 -18.29
C ALA A 93 -3.94 -5.33 -18.32
N GLY A 94 -3.51 -4.10 -18.65
CA GLY A 94 -4.36 -2.92 -18.64
C GLY A 94 -4.52 -2.28 -17.26
N PHE A 95 -5.42 -1.32 -17.17
CA PHE A 95 -5.66 -0.56 -15.94
C PHE A 95 -6.46 -1.36 -14.91
N SER A 96 -5.97 -1.39 -13.67
CA SER A 96 -6.68 -1.93 -12.52
C SER A 96 -6.33 -1.15 -11.25
N ALA A 97 -7.18 -1.28 -10.23
CA ALA A 97 -7.01 -0.66 -8.93
C ALA A 97 -7.43 -1.65 -7.84
N LEU A 98 -6.70 -1.69 -6.73
CA LEU A 98 -7.02 -2.51 -5.57
C LEU A 98 -6.66 -1.75 -4.29
N ILE A 99 -7.62 -1.67 -3.36
CA ILE A 99 -7.36 -1.14 -2.03
C ILE A 99 -6.73 -2.20 -1.12
N SER A 100 -5.85 -1.79 -0.22
CA SER A 100 -5.26 -2.67 0.80
C SER A 100 -5.08 -1.91 2.11
N ASP A 101 -5.17 -2.64 3.22
CA ASP A 101 -4.88 -2.21 4.59
C ASP A 101 -3.48 -2.62 5.06
N SER A 102 -2.69 -3.21 4.17
CA SER A 102 -1.40 -3.83 4.44
C SER A 102 -0.35 -3.32 3.45
N ILE A 103 0.94 -3.57 3.74
CA ILE A 103 2.02 -3.29 2.77
C ILE A 103 1.78 -4.13 1.51
N THR A 104 1.94 -3.55 0.33
CA THR A 104 1.82 -4.25 -0.94
C THR A 104 3.17 -4.44 -1.62
N SER A 105 3.31 -5.54 -2.33
CA SER A 105 4.40 -5.74 -3.27
C SER A 105 4.25 -4.79 -4.48
N LEU A 106 5.39 -4.41 -5.07
CA LEU A 106 5.41 -3.64 -6.33
C LEU A 106 4.64 -4.35 -7.45
N ASP A 107 4.64 -5.68 -7.44
CA ASP A 107 3.97 -6.53 -8.43
C ASP A 107 2.67 -7.16 -7.91
N THR A 108 2.08 -6.61 -6.84
CA THR A 108 0.69 -6.95 -6.47
C THR A 108 -0.25 -6.54 -7.60
N ILE A 109 -0.09 -5.32 -8.10
CA ILE A 109 -0.52 -4.93 -9.44
C ILE A 109 0.76 -4.53 -10.18
N GLU A 110 0.94 -4.97 -11.42
CA GLU A 110 2.17 -4.77 -12.19
C GLU A 110 2.67 -3.31 -12.14
N LYS A 111 3.92 -3.12 -11.68
CA LYS A 111 4.58 -1.80 -11.50
C LYS A 111 3.75 -0.82 -10.67
N GLY A 112 3.03 -1.33 -9.67
CA GLY A 112 1.96 -0.60 -9.04
C GLY A 112 2.39 0.63 -8.26
N GLN A 113 1.55 1.65 -8.25
CA GLN A 113 1.73 2.88 -7.48
C GLN A 113 0.67 2.94 -6.37
N CYS A 114 1.08 3.28 -5.15
CA CYS A 114 0.20 3.29 -3.98
C CYS A 114 -0.15 4.72 -3.57
N PHE A 115 -1.44 4.99 -3.42
CA PHE A 115 -1.99 6.27 -2.97
C PHE A 115 -2.60 6.07 -1.59
N PRO A 116 -1.96 6.59 -0.52
CA PRO A 116 -2.40 6.34 0.84
C PRO A 116 -3.55 7.27 1.25
N LEU A 117 -4.30 6.86 2.27
CA LEU A 117 -5.27 7.71 2.96
C LEU A 117 -4.54 8.68 3.90
N TYR A 118 -3.55 8.17 4.64
CA TYR A 118 -2.74 8.96 5.59
C TYR A 118 -1.24 8.92 5.28
N LEU A 119 -0.52 9.94 5.74
CA LEU A 119 0.93 9.99 5.78
C LEU A 119 1.42 10.18 7.21
N TYR A 120 2.55 9.58 7.51
CA TYR A 120 3.25 9.63 8.79
C TYR A 120 4.60 10.30 8.57
N ASP A 121 4.76 11.56 8.99
CA ASP A 121 5.98 12.35 8.83
C ASP A 121 6.12 13.46 9.87
N GLU A 122 7.29 14.10 9.92
CA GLU A 122 7.56 15.25 10.79
C GLU A 122 6.71 16.48 10.42
N GLN A 123 6.26 16.60 9.17
CA GLN A 123 5.35 17.69 8.76
C GLN A 123 3.98 17.57 9.42
N ALA A 124 3.52 16.35 9.73
CA ALA A 124 2.36 16.13 10.57
C ALA A 124 2.56 16.65 12.02
N GLN A 125 3.81 16.80 12.50
CA GLN A 125 4.09 17.44 13.80
C GLN A 125 3.91 18.97 13.74
N ALA A 126 4.22 19.60 12.60
CA ALA A 126 4.14 21.05 12.45
C ALA A 126 2.71 21.59 12.27
N GLN A 127 1.78 20.81 11.69
CA GLN A 127 0.39 21.24 11.50
C GLN A 127 -0.42 21.35 12.80
N ASP A 128 0.00 20.61 13.84
CA ASP A 128 -0.68 20.52 15.13
C ASP A 128 -0.12 21.53 16.16
N ASN A 129 1.11 22.00 15.97
CA ASN A 129 1.79 22.95 16.86
C ASN A 129 1.35 24.41 16.63
N GLY A 130 0.30 24.66 15.85
CA GLY A 130 -0.30 25.98 15.70
C GLY A 130 -1.02 26.48 16.96
N ASN A 131 -1.16 25.64 18.00
CA ASN A 131 -1.86 26.02 19.24
C ASN A 131 -1.40 25.27 20.51
N SER A 132 -0.16 24.76 20.58
CA SER A 132 0.32 24.05 21.78
C SER A 132 1.11 24.99 22.69
N ASP A 133 0.51 25.30 23.85
CA ASP A 133 1.08 26.06 24.95
C ASP A 133 2.40 25.45 25.44
N LEU A 134 3.39 26.30 25.74
CA LEU A 134 4.79 25.95 26.00
C LEU A 134 5.00 25.22 27.36
N PHE A 135 3.92 24.81 28.03
CA PHE A 135 3.91 24.37 29.42
C PHE A 135 3.09 23.10 29.70
N GLU A 136 2.67 22.31 28.70
CA GLU A 136 2.08 21.01 29.01
C GLU A 136 3.13 20.02 29.53
N PRO A 137 2.83 19.29 30.64
CA PRO A 137 3.77 18.34 31.23
C PRO A 137 3.95 17.15 30.29
N GLU A 138 5.21 16.71 30.13
CA GLU A 138 5.61 15.57 29.30
C GLU A 138 4.85 14.29 29.70
N GLY A 139 3.70 14.07 29.06
CA GLY A 139 3.07 12.77 28.93
C GLY A 139 4.01 11.84 28.16
N GLN A 140 3.96 10.55 28.48
CA GLN A 140 4.81 9.49 27.94
C GLN A 140 5.10 9.69 26.44
N PRO A 141 6.36 9.54 25.99
CA PRO A 141 6.70 9.80 24.59
C PRO A 141 5.89 8.87 23.68
N GLU A 142 4.90 9.42 22.98
CA GLU A 142 4.35 8.77 21.80
C GLU A 142 5.50 8.65 20.81
N THR A 143 6.17 7.50 20.82
CA THR A 143 7.32 7.16 19.99
C THR A 143 6.85 6.82 18.57
N GLY A 144 6.12 7.76 17.96
CA GLY A 144 5.47 7.60 16.66
C GLY A 144 5.44 8.89 15.85
N LEU A 145 5.65 8.76 14.55
CA LEU A 145 5.39 9.84 13.59
C LEU A 145 3.90 10.22 13.67
N LYS A 146 3.58 11.53 13.74
CA LYS A 146 2.19 11.98 13.73
C LYS A 146 1.53 11.66 12.38
N ARG A 147 0.21 11.44 12.42
CA ARG A 147 -0.61 11.11 11.25
C ARG A 147 -1.26 12.38 10.68
N ARG A 148 -1.20 12.56 9.36
CA ARG A 148 -1.99 13.57 8.62
C ARG A 148 -2.64 12.97 7.39
N ASP A 149 -3.66 13.64 6.85
CA ASP A 149 -4.27 13.21 5.59
C ASP A 149 -3.28 13.33 4.42
N ALA A 150 -3.33 12.35 3.52
CA ALA A 150 -2.56 12.38 2.28
C ALA A 150 -3.20 13.28 1.22
N ILE A 151 -4.53 13.44 1.27
CA ILE A 151 -5.26 14.39 0.42
C ILE A 151 -4.99 15.80 0.96
N THR A 152 -4.57 16.69 0.07
CA THR A 152 -4.28 18.08 0.43
C THR A 152 -5.56 18.91 0.58
N ASP A 153 -5.47 20.03 1.29
CA ASP A 153 -6.62 20.91 1.49
C ASP A 153 -7.05 21.56 0.16
N GLU A 154 -6.12 21.84 -0.74
CA GLU A 154 -6.42 22.33 -2.09
C GLU A 154 -7.17 21.28 -2.91
N GLY A 155 -6.77 20.00 -2.78
CA GLY A 155 -7.45 18.88 -3.40
C GLY A 155 -8.90 18.76 -2.91
N LEU A 156 -9.12 18.92 -1.60
CA LEU A 156 -10.47 18.93 -1.03
C LEU A 156 -11.29 20.13 -1.51
N ALA A 157 -10.71 21.34 -1.45
CA ALA A 157 -11.37 22.58 -1.86
C ALA A 157 -11.84 22.54 -3.32
N TYR A 158 -11.05 21.93 -4.22
CA TYR A 158 -11.42 21.74 -5.63
C TYR A 158 -12.73 20.97 -5.84
N PHE A 159 -13.05 20.02 -4.96
CA PHE A 159 -14.32 19.28 -4.99
C PHE A 159 -15.44 20.03 -4.25
N GLN A 160 -15.14 20.66 -3.11
CA GLN A 160 -16.13 21.47 -2.37
C GLN A 160 -16.66 22.65 -3.19
N GLU A 161 -15.81 23.31 -3.98
CA GLU A 161 -16.22 24.40 -4.89
C GLU A 161 -17.23 23.94 -5.94
N ALA A 162 -17.13 22.69 -6.41
CA ALA A 162 -18.04 22.16 -7.42
C ALA A 162 -19.41 21.74 -6.86
N TYR A 163 -19.50 21.49 -5.56
CA TYR A 163 -20.71 21.03 -4.89
C TYR A 163 -21.01 21.92 -3.68
N PRO A 164 -21.39 23.19 -3.90
CA PRO A 164 -21.68 24.11 -2.82
C PRO A 164 -22.84 23.59 -1.96
N GLY A 165 -22.64 23.58 -0.64
CA GLY A 165 -23.61 23.10 0.34
C GLY A 165 -23.41 21.65 0.78
N GLU A 166 -22.51 20.89 0.13
CA GLU A 166 -22.15 19.54 0.53
C GLU A 166 -20.95 19.54 1.49
N GLN A 167 -21.03 18.76 2.57
CA GLN A 167 -19.96 18.62 3.55
C GLN A 167 -19.07 17.41 3.18
N ILE A 168 -18.22 17.62 2.17
CA ILE A 168 -17.30 16.58 1.69
C ILE A 168 -16.04 16.57 2.57
N THR A 169 -15.66 15.38 3.06
CA THR A 169 -14.40 15.16 3.78
C THR A 169 -13.33 14.54 2.87
N LYS A 170 -12.07 14.54 3.32
CA LYS A 170 -10.96 13.88 2.60
C LYS A 170 -11.17 12.37 2.50
N GLU A 171 -11.73 11.76 3.53
CA GLU A 171 -12.06 10.34 3.50
C GLU A 171 -13.15 10.04 2.45
N ASP A 172 -14.19 10.88 2.35
CA ASP A 172 -15.21 10.74 1.29
C ASP A 172 -14.58 10.84 -0.10
N LEU A 173 -13.62 11.74 -0.27
CA LEU A 173 -12.90 11.91 -1.53
C LEU A 173 -12.02 10.69 -1.84
N PHE A 174 -11.34 10.11 -0.84
CA PHE A 174 -10.54 8.89 -1.02
C PHE A 174 -11.37 7.73 -1.56
N TYR A 175 -12.57 7.51 -1.01
CA TYR A 175 -13.48 6.48 -1.51
C TYR A 175 -14.15 6.85 -2.83
N TYR A 176 -14.44 8.14 -3.05
CA TYR A 176 -14.90 8.62 -4.36
C TYR A 176 -13.91 8.29 -5.46
N VAL A 177 -12.61 8.53 -5.24
CA VAL A 177 -11.54 8.14 -6.17
C VAL A 177 -11.62 6.64 -6.46
N TYR A 178 -11.70 5.81 -5.42
CA TYR A 178 -11.77 4.37 -5.60
C TYR A 178 -13.01 3.92 -6.40
N GLY A 179 -14.17 4.55 -6.18
CA GLY A 179 -15.40 4.32 -6.93
C GLY A 179 -15.28 4.71 -8.41
N ILE A 180 -14.75 5.91 -8.71
CA ILE A 180 -14.54 6.36 -10.10
C ILE A 180 -13.56 5.46 -10.84
N LEU A 181 -12.50 5.02 -10.18
CA LEU A 181 -11.53 4.10 -10.77
C LEU A 181 -12.11 2.73 -11.10
N HIS A 182 -13.31 2.39 -10.63
CA HIS A 182 -14.06 1.20 -10.98
C HIS A 182 -15.21 1.45 -11.97
N SER A 183 -15.46 2.70 -12.36
CA SER A 183 -16.45 3.02 -13.39
C SER A 183 -16.00 2.51 -14.76
N GLU A 184 -16.83 1.69 -15.40
CA GLU A 184 -16.58 1.20 -16.76
C GLU A 184 -16.54 2.35 -17.78
N ASP A 185 -17.41 3.35 -17.63
CA ASP A 185 -17.41 4.55 -18.47
C ASP A 185 -16.09 5.31 -18.35
N TYR A 186 -15.59 5.50 -17.11
CA TYR A 186 -14.30 6.16 -16.88
C TYR A 186 -13.15 5.37 -17.52
N ARG A 187 -13.07 4.06 -17.26
CA ARG A 187 -12.00 3.19 -17.78
C ARG A 187 -12.01 3.16 -19.31
N THR A 188 -13.18 3.09 -19.92
CA THR A 188 -13.33 3.04 -21.38
C THR A 188 -12.98 4.38 -22.01
N ARG A 189 -13.52 5.48 -21.47
CA ARG A 189 -13.32 6.83 -22.01
C ARG A 189 -11.86 7.29 -21.93
N PHE A 190 -11.14 6.90 -20.88
CA PHE A 190 -9.76 7.32 -20.64
C PHE A 190 -8.73 6.20 -20.85
N ALA A 191 -9.08 5.09 -21.50
CA ALA A 191 -8.22 3.92 -21.68
C ALA A 191 -6.81 4.27 -22.21
N ASP A 192 -6.74 5.13 -23.23
CA ASP A 192 -5.46 5.57 -23.82
C ASP A 192 -4.57 6.30 -22.80
N ASN A 193 -5.16 7.18 -21.99
CA ASN A 193 -4.43 7.94 -20.97
C ASN A 193 -4.03 7.04 -19.80
N LEU A 194 -4.93 6.18 -19.33
CA LEU A 194 -4.66 5.25 -18.23
C LEU A 194 -3.52 4.27 -18.54
N SER A 195 -3.25 3.99 -19.83
CA SER A 195 -2.12 3.18 -20.25
C SER A 195 -0.76 3.92 -20.23
N LYS A 196 -0.77 5.27 -20.25
CA LYS A 196 0.40 6.13 -20.49
C LYS A 196 0.75 7.06 -19.34
N GLU A 197 -0.20 7.41 -18.48
CA GLU A 197 -0.01 8.33 -17.37
C GLU A 197 -0.87 7.95 -16.15
N LEU A 198 -0.58 8.60 -15.01
CA LEU A 198 -1.39 8.43 -13.80
C LEU A 198 -2.82 8.96 -14.02
N PRO A 199 -3.85 8.30 -13.45
CA PRO A 199 -5.22 8.72 -13.64
C PRO A 199 -5.47 10.12 -13.09
N ARG A 200 -6.20 10.94 -13.86
CA ARG A 200 -6.74 12.22 -13.40
C ARG A 200 -8.20 12.02 -13.04
N ILE A 201 -8.56 12.37 -11.81
CA ILE A 201 -9.91 12.14 -11.29
C ILE A 201 -10.80 13.34 -11.64
N PRO A 202 -11.86 13.15 -12.46
CA PRO A 202 -12.77 14.21 -12.84
C PRO A 202 -13.75 14.53 -11.70
N LYS A 203 -14.43 15.66 -11.82
CA LYS A 203 -15.65 15.96 -11.06
C LYS A 203 -16.84 15.47 -11.87
N VAL A 204 -17.75 14.75 -11.22
CA VAL A 204 -19.04 14.38 -11.82
C VAL A 204 -19.97 15.59 -11.81
N LYS A 205 -21.03 15.55 -12.61
CA LYS A 205 -21.86 16.75 -12.84
C LYS A 205 -22.72 17.13 -11.64
N LYS A 206 -23.17 16.16 -10.85
CA LYS A 206 -24.10 16.37 -9.74
C LYS A 206 -23.51 15.85 -8.44
N ALA A 207 -23.80 16.53 -7.33
CA ALA A 207 -23.43 16.09 -5.99
C ALA A 207 -23.98 14.69 -5.65
N VAL A 208 -25.20 14.37 -6.08
CA VAL A 208 -25.79 13.03 -5.96
C VAL A 208 -24.89 11.95 -6.58
N ASP A 209 -24.31 12.23 -7.75
CA ASP A 209 -23.43 11.28 -8.42
C ASP A 209 -22.11 11.13 -7.64
N PHE A 210 -21.59 12.22 -7.05
CA PHE A 210 -20.40 12.17 -6.19
C PHE A 210 -20.63 11.23 -5.01
N TRP A 211 -21.74 11.41 -4.29
CA TRP A 211 -22.09 10.57 -3.15
C TRP A 211 -22.35 9.11 -3.56
N ALA A 212 -22.94 8.88 -4.73
CA ALA A 212 -23.11 7.53 -5.27
C ALA A 212 -21.76 6.83 -5.49
N PHE A 213 -20.79 7.50 -6.11
CA PHE A 213 -19.44 6.95 -6.30
C PHE A 213 -18.67 6.78 -4.98
N SER A 214 -18.78 7.75 -4.06
CA SER A 214 -18.16 7.65 -2.74
C SER A 214 -18.70 6.46 -1.95
N LYS A 215 -20.03 6.28 -1.93
CA LYS A 215 -20.69 5.14 -1.28
C LYS A 215 -20.29 3.81 -1.92
N ALA A 216 -20.34 3.71 -3.25
CA ALA A 216 -19.92 2.51 -3.97
C ALA A 216 -18.44 2.19 -3.70
N GLY A 217 -17.57 3.19 -3.66
CA GLY A 217 -16.16 3.05 -3.31
C GLY A 217 -15.95 2.54 -1.87
N ARG A 218 -16.74 3.03 -0.90
CA ARG A 218 -16.73 2.52 0.49
C ARG A 218 -17.15 1.05 0.57
N GLU A 219 -18.23 0.70 -0.13
CA GLU A 219 -18.75 -0.68 -0.16
C GLU A 219 -17.75 -1.64 -0.83
N LEU A 220 -17.19 -1.26 -1.98
CA LEU A 220 -16.13 -2.03 -2.67
C LEU A 220 -14.86 -2.13 -1.83
N SER A 221 -14.46 -1.06 -1.15
CA SER A 221 -13.32 -1.08 -0.24
C SER A 221 -13.51 -2.11 0.87
N LYS A 222 -14.68 -2.09 1.52
CA LYS A 222 -15.01 -3.04 2.58
C LYS A 222 -14.93 -4.48 2.08
N LEU A 223 -15.41 -4.76 0.86
CA LEU A 223 -15.31 -6.07 0.24
C LEU A 223 -13.86 -6.49 -0.03
N HIS A 224 -13.07 -5.60 -0.65
CA HIS A 224 -11.71 -5.91 -1.08
C HIS A 224 -10.70 -5.97 0.06
N ILE A 225 -10.94 -5.27 1.17
CA ILE A 225 -10.12 -5.38 2.39
C ILE A 225 -10.45 -6.68 3.13
N ASN A 226 -11.74 -7.00 3.25
CA ASN A 226 -12.22 -8.15 4.02
C ASN A 226 -12.46 -9.40 3.17
N TYR A 227 -11.76 -9.54 2.04
CA TYR A 227 -12.00 -10.60 1.04
C TYR A 227 -11.90 -12.03 1.60
N GLU A 228 -11.24 -12.21 2.75
CA GLU A 228 -11.05 -13.50 3.42
C GLU A 228 -12.24 -13.88 4.32
N THR A 229 -13.07 -12.91 4.71
CA THR A 229 -14.14 -13.06 5.72
C THR A 229 -15.52 -12.68 5.19
N VAL A 230 -15.68 -12.58 3.87
CA VAL A 230 -16.97 -12.30 3.24
C VAL A 230 -17.92 -13.48 3.39
N GLU A 231 -19.23 -13.20 3.34
CA GLU A 231 -20.23 -14.24 3.24
C GLU A 231 -19.98 -15.09 1.98
N LYS A 232 -19.89 -16.40 2.16
CA LYS A 232 -19.60 -17.32 1.06
C LYS A 232 -20.79 -17.35 0.11
N TYR A 233 -20.50 -17.26 -1.18
CA TYR A 233 -21.52 -17.52 -2.19
C TYR A 233 -22.08 -18.93 -1.98
N PRO A 234 -23.41 -19.13 -2.05
CA PRO A 234 -24.00 -20.46 -1.86
C PRO A 234 -23.55 -21.37 -3.02
N LEU A 235 -22.80 -22.42 -2.69
CA LEU A 235 -22.27 -23.38 -3.65
C LEU A 235 -22.80 -24.77 -3.36
N ASN A 236 -23.07 -25.52 -4.42
CA ASN A 236 -23.35 -26.94 -4.34
C ASN A 236 -22.01 -27.70 -4.31
N ILE A 237 -21.64 -28.21 -3.14
CA ILE A 237 -20.40 -28.97 -2.96
C ILE A 237 -20.61 -30.39 -3.51
N GLN A 238 -19.86 -30.75 -4.55
CA GLN A 238 -19.77 -32.12 -5.04
C GLN A 238 -18.51 -32.77 -4.49
N ALA A 239 -18.66 -33.71 -3.56
CA ALA A 239 -17.57 -34.45 -2.96
C ALA A 239 -17.69 -35.95 -3.26
N LYS A 240 -16.56 -36.63 -3.46
CA LYS A 240 -16.51 -38.10 -3.56
C LYS A 240 -16.49 -38.70 -2.15
N GLY A 241 -17.62 -38.59 -1.44
CA GLY A 241 -17.77 -39.07 -0.05
C GLY A 241 -17.67 -37.96 0.99
N ASN A 242 -17.44 -38.36 2.24
CA ASN A 242 -17.28 -37.43 3.36
C ASN A 242 -15.90 -36.79 3.30
N LEU A 243 -15.86 -35.46 3.40
CA LEU A 243 -14.61 -34.70 3.45
C LEU A 243 -13.96 -34.83 4.82
N LEU A 244 -12.66 -35.12 4.83
CA LEU A 244 -11.79 -35.13 6.00
C LEU A 244 -10.86 -33.91 5.98
N ASP A 245 -10.22 -33.59 7.10
CA ASP A 245 -9.30 -32.44 7.21
C ASP A 245 -8.14 -32.52 6.19
N GLU A 246 -7.65 -33.72 5.91
CA GLU A 246 -6.59 -33.97 4.93
C GLU A 246 -7.00 -33.57 3.50
N ASP A 247 -8.29 -33.63 3.18
CA ASP A 247 -8.83 -33.30 1.85
C ASP A 247 -8.81 -31.78 1.57
N TYR A 248 -8.67 -30.94 2.60
CA TYR A 248 -8.54 -29.49 2.44
C TYR A 248 -7.11 -29.03 2.15
N ARG A 249 -6.13 -29.94 2.18
CA ARG A 249 -4.74 -29.63 1.80
C ARG A 249 -4.63 -29.46 0.29
N VAL A 250 -4.36 -28.24 -0.15
CA VAL A 250 -4.18 -27.95 -1.58
C VAL A 250 -2.74 -28.22 -1.99
N ILE A 251 -2.54 -29.07 -3.01
CA ILE A 251 -1.26 -29.22 -3.73
C ILE A 251 -1.27 -28.32 -4.96
N LYS A 252 -2.37 -28.39 -5.73
CA LYS A 252 -2.67 -27.58 -6.90
C LYS A 252 -4.19 -27.61 -7.10
N MET A 253 -4.80 -26.45 -7.36
CA MET A 253 -6.22 -26.34 -7.72
C MET A 253 -6.45 -26.71 -9.18
#